data_AF-A0A964AD41-F1
#
_entry.id   AF-A0A964AD41-F1
#
_cell.length_a   1.000
_cell.length_b   1.000
_cell.length_c   1.000
_cell.angle_alpha   90.00
_cell.angle_beta   90.00
_cell.angle_gamma   90.00
#
_symmetry.space_group_name_H-M   'P 1'
#
loop_
_entity.id
_entity.type
_entity.pdbx_description
1 polymer ?
#
loop_
_entity_poly.entity_id
_entity_poly.type
_entity_poly.pdbx_seq_one_letter_code
_entity_poly.pdbx_strand_id
1 'polypeptide(L)'
;MTRPVGVALLLAAIAAAATCDSTLSTTPAWLASECLDCGEAAQARCLDATDNDEDGLTDCDDPDCATAYACMARGPENVAERCADGLDNDDNGFTDCGDFGCRATSACRTPTKVAEDTPAACADGLDDDWDGFIDCEDSDCALAPTVASCEGSDARCDDGIDNDGNGFTDCDDFGCSKSKAVTVCR
;
A
#
# COMPACT_ATOMS: atom_id res chain seq x y z
N MET A 1 6.91 -6.14 79.40
CA MET A 1 7.85 -6.72 78.42
C MET A 1 7.11 -7.85 77.70
N THR A 2 7.01 -7.73 76.37
CA THR A 2 6.89 -8.78 75.32
C THR A 2 6.05 -10.04 75.58
N ARG A 3 5.20 -10.61 74.70
CA ARG A 3 4.60 -10.41 73.36
C ARG A 3 3.61 -11.60 73.27
N PRO A 4 2.40 -11.51 72.66
CA PRO A 4 1.54 -12.68 72.52
C PRO A 4 1.91 -13.55 71.31
N VAL A 5 1.46 -14.81 71.40
CA VAL A 5 1.56 -15.93 70.45
C VAL A 5 0.72 -15.65 69.20
N GLY A 6 1.14 -16.14 68.01
CA GLY A 6 0.31 -16.07 66.81
C GLY A 6 0.84 -16.82 65.59
N VAL A 7 0.41 -18.07 65.45
CA VAL A 7 -0.05 -18.77 64.22
C VAL A 7 0.82 -18.68 62.95
N ALA A 8 1.29 -19.85 62.51
CA ALA A 8 1.82 -20.09 61.19
C ALA A 8 0.74 -19.90 60.10
N LEU A 9 1.04 -19.13 59.06
CA LEU A 9 0.42 -19.32 57.75
C LEU A 9 1.47 -19.07 56.66
N LEU A 10 1.77 -20.15 55.96
CA LEU A 10 2.59 -20.20 54.76
C LEU A 10 1.80 -19.50 53.63
N LEU A 11 2.26 -18.36 53.14
CA LEU A 11 1.79 -17.82 51.86
C LEU A 11 2.99 -17.40 51.04
N ALA A 12 3.36 -18.29 50.11
CA ALA A 12 4.15 -17.93 48.95
C ALA A 12 3.37 -16.87 48.18
N ALA A 13 3.91 -15.65 48.10
CA ALA A 13 3.44 -14.65 47.16
C ALA A 13 3.88 -15.11 45.76
N ILE A 14 3.02 -15.91 45.13
CA ILE A 14 3.10 -16.20 43.70
C ILE A 14 2.77 -14.87 43.00
N ALA A 15 3.66 -14.43 42.13
CA ALA A 15 3.41 -13.32 41.21
C ALA A 15 2.19 -13.68 40.35
N ALA A 16 1.03 -13.09 40.68
CA ALA A 16 -0.11 -13.11 39.79
C ALA A 16 0.05 -11.94 38.83
N ALA A 17 0.51 -12.23 37.61
CA ALA A 17 0.34 -11.32 36.48
C ALA A 17 -1.15 -10.99 36.39
N ALA A 18 -1.50 -9.71 36.51
CA ALA A 18 -2.84 -9.24 36.27
C ALA A 18 -3.20 -9.60 34.83
N THR A 19 -4.20 -10.46 34.65
CA THR A 19 -4.90 -10.62 33.38
C THR A 19 -6.28 -10.04 33.61
N CYS A 20 -6.73 -9.17 32.69
CA CYS A 20 -8.06 -8.57 32.71
C CYS A 20 -9.10 -9.68 32.55
N ASP A 21 -9.60 -10.17 33.67
CA ASP A 21 -10.76 -11.05 33.75
C ASP A 21 -12.01 -10.18 33.89
N SER A 22 -12.91 -10.26 32.91
CA SER A 22 -14.18 -9.52 32.83
C SER A 22 -15.21 -9.88 33.91
N THR A 23 -14.77 -10.51 35.02
CA THR A 23 -15.62 -10.86 36.16
C THR A 23 -15.32 -10.12 37.47
N LEU A 24 -14.28 -9.25 37.54
CA LEU A 24 -13.89 -8.59 38.80
C LEU A 24 -14.32 -7.12 38.90
N SER A 25 -15.64 -6.91 38.96
CA SER A 25 -16.31 -5.64 39.24
C SER A 25 -16.35 -5.28 40.74
N THR A 26 -15.21 -5.24 41.44
CA THR A 26 -15.21 -4.90 42.89
C THR A 26 -14.05 -4.06 43.42
N THR A 27 -13.22 -3.41 42.60
CA THR A 27 -12.17 -2.52 43.13
C THR A 27 -12.69 -1.09 43.36
N PRO A 28 -12.41 -0.46 44.52
CA PRO A 28 -12.88 0.89 44.82
C PRO A 28 -12.08 1.97 44.07
N ALA A 29 -12.79 2.99 43.60
CA ALA A 29 -12.39 4.02 42.63
C ALA A 29 -11.21 4.95 43.00
N TRP A 30 -10.45 4.69 44.06
CA TRP A 30 -9.27 5.48 44.44
C TRP A 30 -7.94 4.73 44.22
N LEU A 31 -7.99 3.53 43.62
CA LEU A 31 -6.84 2.77 43.12
C LEU A 31 -6.84 2.58 41.60
N ALA A 32 -7.80 3.18 40.87
CA ALA A 32 -8.01 2.98 39.43
C ALA A 32 -7.13 3.89 38.55
N SER A 33 -5.88 4.12 38.93
CA SER A 33 -4.89 4.77 38.05
C SER A 33 -4.06 3.74 37.26
N GLU A 34 -4.42 2.45 37.36
CA GLU A 34 -3.76 1.32 36.72
C GLU A 34 -4.77 0.36 36.06
N CYS A 35 -5.89 0.85 35.53
CA CYS A 35 -6.55 0.11 34.44
C CYS A 35 -5.75 0.37 33.16
N LEU A 36 -4.58 -0.25 33.09
CA LEU A 36 -3.83 -0.38 31.86
C LEU A 36 -4.53 -1.47 31.03
N ASP A 37 -5.00 -1.08 29.85
CA ASP A 37 -5.30 -1.94 28.71
C ASP A 37 -6.58 -2.82 28.83
N CYS A 38 -7.70 -2.23 28.45
CA CYS A 38 -8.94 -2.92 28.11
C CYS A 38 -9.10 -3.13 26.59
N GLY A 39 -8.01 -3.29 25.83
CA GLY A 39 -8.05 -3.99 24.55
C GLY A 39 -8.33 -3.16 23.30
N GLU A 40 -8.13 -1.84 23.34
CA GLU A 40 -8.04 -0.97 22.14
C GLU A 40 -6.85 -1.39 21.25
N ALA A 41 -5.71 -1.74 21.85
CA ALA A 41 -4.45 -2.08 21.17
C ALA A 41 -4.50 -3.33 20.25
N ALA A 42 -5.62 -4.04 20.19
CA ALA A 42 -5.82 -5.12 19.24
C ALA A 42 -5.93 -4.56 17.82
N GLN A 43 -5.13 -5.07 16.87
CA GLN A 43 -5.12 -4.60 15.47
C GLN A 43 -6.50 -4.50 14.81
N ALA A 44 -7.43 -5.39 15.14
CA ALA A 44 -8.78 -5.40 14.58
C ALA A 44 -9.71 -4.32 15.17
N ARG A 45 -9.33 -3.71 16.29
CA ARG A 45 -10.10 -2.70 17.02
C ARG A 45 -9.64 -1.28 16.72
N CYS A 46 -8.38 -1.11 16.34
CA CYS A 46 -7.84 0.19 15.92
C CYS A 46 -8.35 0.73 14.56
N LEU A 47 -9.35 0.09 13.95
CA LEU A 47 -9.99 0.50 12.68
C LEU A 47 -11.50 0.17 12.67
N ASP A 48 -12.11 -0.06 13.83
CA ASP A 48 -13.53 -0.44 13.92
C ASP A 48 -14.45 0.74 14.25
N ALA A 49 -13.90 1.96 14.32
CA ALA A 49 -14.58 3.21 14.64
C ALA A 49 -15.31 3.18 16.00
N THR A 50 -14.85 2.31 16.91
CA THR A 50 -15.40 2.15 18.26
C THR A 50 -14.31 2.42 19.27
N ASP A 51 -14.64 3.28 20.24
CA ASP A 51 -13.86 3.49 21.46
C ASP A 51 -14.04 2.24 22.35
N ASN A 52 -13.12 1.29 22.22
CA ASN A 52 -13.19 -0.05 22.79
C ASN A 52 -12.69 -0.10 24.24
N ASP A 53 -11.96 0.92 24.70
CA ASP A 53 -11.55 1.10 26.09
C ASP A 53 -12.25 2.27 26.83
N GLU A 54 -13.14 2.97 26.14
CA GLU A 54 -14.02 4.04 26.64
C GLU A 54 -13.26 5.28 27.14
N ASP A 55 -12.10 5.58 26.57
CA ASP A 55 -11.26 6.72 26.94
C ASP A 55 -11.60 8.03 26.20
N GLY A 56 -12.43 7.94 25.15
CA GLY A 56 -12.93 9.03 24.34
C GLY A 56 -12.14 9.31 23.06
N LEU A 57 -11.12 8.50 22.75
CA LEU A 57 -10.40 8.47 21.49
C LEU A 57 -10.83 7.21 20.70
N THR A 58 -10.56 7.21 19.40
CA THR A 58 -10.99 6.12 18.51
C THR A 58 -9.93 5.85 17.47
N ASP A 59 -9.70 4.56 17.18
CA ASP A 59 -8.84 4.12 16.09
C ASP A 59 -7.43 4.75 16.15
N CYS A 60 -6.88 5.21 15.04
CA CYS A 60 -5.53 5.78 14.98
C CYS A 60 -5.39 7.18 15.59
N ASP A 61 -6.48 7.80 16.04
CA ASP A 61 -6.43 8.99 16.89
C ASP A 61 -6.21 8.63 18.37
N ASP A 62 -6.32 7.34 18.69
CA ASP A 62 -6.08 6.75 20.01
C ASP A 62 -4.59 6.40 20.24
N PRO A 63 -3.94 6.90 21.31
CA PRO A 63 -2.58 6.54 21.70
C PRO A 63 -2.36 5.05 21.98
N ASP A 64 -3.38 4.31 22.43
CA ASP A 64 -3.32 2.87 22.66
C ASP A 64 -3.24 2.08 21.33
N CYS A 65 -3.67 2.71 20.23
CA CYS A 65 -3.47 2.24 18.87
C CYS A 65 -2.14 2.64 18.23
N ALA A 66 -1.26 3.36 18.94
CA ALA A 66 0.03 3.82 18.39
C ALA A 66 0.95 2.67 17.93
N THR A 67 0.70 1.44 18.40
CA THR A 67 1.44 0.25 17.96
C THR A 67 0.66 -0.73 17.09
N ALA A 68 -0.57 -0.39 16.74
CA ALA A 68 -1.32 -1.19 15.78
C ALA A 68 -0.69 -1.02 14.40
N TYR A 69 -0.44 -2.14 13.71
CA TYR A 69 0.10 -2.11 12.35
C TYR A 69 -0.77 -1.25 11.43
N ALA A 70 -2.08 -1.32 11.59
CA ALA A 70 -3.08 -0.47 10.94
C ALA A 70 -2.82 1.05 11.07
N CYS A 71 -2.28 1.51 12.21
CA CYS A 71 -1.99 2.91 12.46
C CYS A 71 -0.53 3.28 12.25
N MET A 72 0.38 2.29 12.34
CA MET A 72 1.79 2.46 11.95
C MET A 72 1.98 2.49 10.43
N ALA A 73 1.10 1.85 9.67
CA ALA A 73 0.98 1.97 8.22
C ALA A 73 0.45 3.36 7.79
N ARG A 74 0.70 4.41 8.59
CA ARG A 74 0.42 5.80 8.26
C ARG A 74 1.74 6.53 8.14
N GLY A 75 2.30 6.54 6.94
CA GLY A 75 3.46 7.34 6.61
C GLY A 75 3.74 7.29 5.12
N PRO A 76 4.60 8.14 4.56
CA PRO A 76 4.83 8.14 3.11
C PRO A 76 5.37 6.79 2.58
N GLU A 77 4.64 6.17 1.65
CA GLU A 77 5.05 4.94 0.97
C GLU A 77 6.06 5.27 -0.15
N ASN A 78 7.27 5.67 0.23
CA ASN A 78 8.27 6.19 -0.71
C ASN A 78 9.69 5.69 -0.42
N VAL A 79 9.80 4.59 0.32
CA VAL A 79 11.06 3.88 0.60
C VAL A 79 10.93 2.44 0.17
N ALA A 80 12.03 1.84 -0.29
CA ALA A 80 12.00 0.53 -0.94
C ALA A 80 11.44 -0.58 -0.02
N GLU A 81 11.67 -0.50 1.28
CA GLU A 81 11.16 -1.48 2.25
C GLU A 81 9.63 -1.46 2.37
N ARG A 82 9.00 -0.30 2.18
CA ARG A 82 7.55 -0.10 2.30
C ARG A 82 6.81 -0.28 0.98
N CYS A 83 7.56 -0.26 -0.13
CA CYS A 83 7.06 -0.47 -1.48
C CYS A 83 7.17 -1.93 -1.94
N ALA A 84 7.43 -2.85 -1.01
CA ALA A 84 7.59 -4.28 -1.28
C ALA A 84 7.16 -5.15 -0.08
N ASP A 85 6.39 -4.60 0.86
CA ASP A 85 5.95 -5.32 2.06
C ASP A 85 4.51 -5.85 1.95
N GLY A 86 3.81 -5.57 0.84
CA GLY A 86 2.47 -6.06 0.57
C GLY A 86 1.36 -5.28 1.26
N LEU A 87 1.66 -4.07 1.76
CA LEU A 87 0.78 -3.32 2.67
C LEU A 87 0.65 -1.88 2.18
N ASP A 88 -0.59 -1.36 2.12
CA ASP A 88 -0.87 0.05 1.86
C ASP A 88 -0.40 0.87 3.07
N ASN A 89 0.72 1.54 2.87
CA ASN A 89 1.53 2.12 3.92
C ASN A 89 1.22 3.62 4.12
N ASP A 90 0.38 4.22 3.27
CA ASP A 90 -0.12 5.58 3.42
C ASP A 90 -1.66 5.70 3.36
N ASP A 91 -2.36 4.56 3.30
CA ASP A 91 -3.82 4.38 3.33
C ASP A 91 -4.53 5.12 2.18
N ASN A 92 -3.90 5.15 1.00
CA ASN A 92 -4.43 5.83 -0.19
C ASN A 92 -5.16 4.88 -1.16
N GLY A 93 -5.22 3.58 -0.84
CA GLY A 93 -5.88 2.53 -1.61
C GLY A 93 -4.98 1.84 -2.64
N PHE A 94 -3.70 2.17 -2.69
CA PHE A 94 -2.69 1.55 -3.54
C PHE A 94 -1.64 0.82 -2.68
N THR A 95 -0.96 -0.17 -3.24
CA THR A 95 -0.03 -1.02 -2.48
C THR A 95 1.21 -1.32 -3.31
N ASP A 96 2.39 -1.23 -2.69
CA ASP A 96 3.69 -1.53 -3.28
C ASP A 96 3.87 -0.77 -4.62
N CYS A 97 4.26 -1.48 -5.70
CA CYS A 97 4.45 -0.85 -7.02
C CYS A 97 3.15 -0.40 -7.70
N GLY A 98 1.99 -0.73 -7.13
CA GLY A 98 0.73 -0.10 -7.50
C GLY A 98 0.60 1.33 -6.95
N ASP A 99 1.39 1.69 -5.93
CA ASP A 99 1.40 3.00 -5.30
C ASP A 99 2.25 4.05 -6.06
N PHE A 100 1.74 5.29 -6.15
CA PHE A 100 2.41 6.38 -6.87
C PHE A 100 3.65 6.92 -6.15
N GLY A 101 3.66 6.91 -4.81
CA GLY A 101 4.82 7.19 -3.97
C GLY A 101 5.96 6.19 -4.18
N CYS A 102 5.63 4.96 -4.58
CA CYS A 102 6.60 3.90 -4.82
C CYS A 102 7.34 3.93 -6.15
N ARG A 103 6.82 4.64 -7.16
CA ARG A 103 7.37 4.69 -8.54
C ARG A 103 8.85 5.08 -8.60
N ALA A 104 9.33 5.91 -7.67
CA ALA A 104 10.72 6.38 -7.65
C ALA A 104 11.66 5.48 -6.81
N THR A 105 11.13 4.49 -6.10
CA THR A 105 11.91 3.63 -5.20
C THR A 105 12.60 2.51 -5.96
N SER A 106 13.69 1.97 -5.41
CA SER A 106 14.38 0.81 -6.01
C SER A 106 13.59 -0.50 -5.92
N ALA A 107 12.50 -0.55 -5.15
CA ALA A 107 11.61 -1.71 -5.10
C ALA A 107 10.82 -1.85 -6.41
N CYS A 108 10.41 -0.71 -6.98
CA CYS A 108 9.60 -0.65 -8.20
C CYS A 108 10.38 -0.16 -9.42
N ARG A 109 11.51 0.51 -9.20
CA ARG A 109 12.52 0.69 -10.23
C ARG A 109 13.32 -0.59 -10.38
N THR A 110 12.88 -1.45 -11.29
CA THR A 110 13.82 -2.38 -11.90
C THR A 110 14.97 -1.54 -12.51
N PRO A 111 16.25 -1.85 -12.22
CA PRO A 111 17.39 -1.13 -12.79
C PRO A 111 17.53 -1.33 -14.32
N THR A 112 16.60 -2.07 -14.91
CA THR A 112 16.37 -2.21 -16.33
C THR A 112 14.95 -1.74 -16.57
N LYS A 113 14.77 -0.51 -17.07
CA LYS A 113 13.71 -0.25 -18.05
C LYS A 113 13.96 -1.30 -19.14
N VAL A 114 13.26 -2.42 -19.07
CA VAL A 114 13.38 -3.45 -20.10
C VAL A 114 12.62 -2.82 -21.24
N ALA A 115 13.33 -2.25 -22.22
CA ALA A 115 12.65 -1.57 -23.30
C ALA A 115 11.52 -2.44 -23.84
N GLU A 116 10.30 -1.91 -23.85
CA GLU A 116 9.15 -2.54 -24.50
C GLU A 116 9.32 -2.40 -26.02
N ASP A 117 10.38 -3.00 -26.58
CA ASP A 117 10.75 -2.87 -28.00
C ASP A 117 10.63 -4.20 -28.76
N THR A 118 10.13 -5.22 -28.07
CA THR A 118 9.92 -6.55 -28.65
C THR A 118 8.47 -6.72 -29.10
N PRO A 119 8.22 -7.43 -30.21
CA PRO A 119 6.86 -7.65 -30.68
C PRO A 119 5.95 -8.44 -29.74
N ALA A 120 6.53 -9.15 -28.77
CA ALA A 120 5.77 -9.91 -27.78
C ALA A 120 5.32 -9.02 -26.62
N ALA A 121 6.21 -8.12 -26.17
CA ALA A 121 5.93 -7.14 -25.13
C ALA A 121 4.89 -6.10 -25.61
N CYS A 122 5.07 -5.59 -26.82
CA CYS A 122 4.19 -4.59 -27.43
C CYS A 122 2.80 -5.08 -27.89
N ALA A 123 2.35 -6.25 -27.42
CA ALA A 123 1.07 -6.82 -27.83
C ALA A 123 0.47 -7.79 -26.79
N ASP A 124 0.94 -7.76 -25.53
CA ASP A 124 0.48 -8.67 -24.49
C ASP A 124 -0.49 -8.03 -23.49
N GLY A 125 -0.74 -6.72 -23.61
CA GLY A 125 -1.68 -5.99 -22.75
C GLY A 125 -1.07 -5.55 -21.42
N LEU A 126 0.25 -5.61 -21.26
CA LEU A 126 0.98 -5.22 -20.06
C LEU A 126 1.87 -4.01 -20.33
N ASP A 127 2.13 -3.23 -19.29
CA ASP A 127 3.19 -2.21 -19.26
C ASP A 127 4.46 -2.93 -18.77
N ASP A 128 5.24 -3.46 -19.71
CA ASP A 128 6.36 -4.35 -19.42
C ASP A 128 7.56 -3.59 -18.84
N ASP A 129 7.59 -2.27 -19.02
CA ASP A 129 8.69 -1.39 -18.58
C ASP A 129 8.32 -0.36 -17.50
N TRP A 130 7.04 -0.36 -17.11
CA TRP A 130 6.42 0.31 -15.98
C TRP A 130 6.48 1.84 -16.08
N ASP A 131 6.48 2.38 -17.30
CA ASP A 131 6.48 3.83 -17.53
C ASP A 131 5.08 4.45 -17.69
N GLY A 132 4.05 3.60 -17.65
CA GLY A 132 2.63 3.97 -17.64
C GLY A 132 1.97 3.96 -19.01
N PHE A 133 2.66 3.47 -20.05
CA PHE A 133 2.12 3.24 -21.37
C PHE A 133 2.09 1.73 -21.65
N ILE A 134 1.05 1.26 -22.34
CA ILE A 134 0.83 -0.17 -22.61
C ILE A 134 0.88 -0.39 -24.12
N ASP A 135 1.60 -1.42 -24.56
CA ASP A 135 1.63 -1.90 -25.95
C ASP A 135 1.83 -0.75 -26.96
N CYS A 136 0.90 -0.57 -27.90
CA CYS A 136 0.98 0.42 -28.98
C CYS A 136 0.91 1.88 -28.49
N GLU A 137 0.43 2.13 -27.27
CA GLU A 137 0.47 3.45 -26.66
C GLU A 137 1.87 3.78 -26.11
N ASP A 138 2.76 2.78 -25.98
CA ASP A 138 4.16 2.98 -25.60
C ASP A 138 5.00 3.44 -26.80
N SER A 139 5.73 4.54 -26.58
CA SER A 139 6.68 5.08 -27.53
C SER A 139 7.90 4.20 -27.79
N ASP A 140 8.23 3.27 -26.88
CA ASP A 140 9.28 2.29 -27.04
C ASP A 140 8.86 1.15 -28.00
N CYS A 141 7.55 0.89 -28.10
CA CYS A 141 6.96 -0.01 -29.10
C CYS A 141 6.98 0.51 -30.53
N ALA A 142 7.30 1.79 -30.75
CA ALA A 142 7.41 2.40 -32.08
C ALA A 142 8.44 1.72 -32.99
N LEU A 143 9.43 1.02 -32.42
CA LEU A 143 10.46 0.30 -33.15
C LEU A 143 10.21 -1.20 -33.29
N ALA A 144 9.14 -1.75 -32.70
CA ALA A 144 8.75 -3.14 -32.83
C ALA A 144 8.01 -3.35 -34.17
N PRO A 145 8.71 -3.57 -35.30
CA PRO A 145 8.18 -3.34 -36.64
C PRO A 145 7.19 -4.42 -37.09
N THR A 146 6.95 -5.44 -36.25
CA THR A 146 6.13 -6.60 -36.57
C THR A 146 4.85 -6.69 -35.75
N VAL A 147 4.58 -5.75 -34.85
CA VAL A 147 3.23 -5.63 -34.28
C VAL A 147 2.35 -4.99 -35.35
N ALA A 148 1.73 -5.84 -36.17
CA ALA A 148 0.86 -5.42 -37.26
C ALA A 148 -0.38 -4.65 -36.78
N SER A 149 -0.64 -4.64 -35.47
CA SER A 149 -1.73 -3.94 -34.81
C SER A 149 -1.43 -2.48 -34.52
N CYS A 150 -0.17 -2.05 -34.38
CA CYS A 150 0.11 -0.68 -33.95
C CYS A 150 0.08 0.35 -35.09
N GLU A 151 -0.44 1.53 -34.78
CA GLU A 151 -0.43 2.73 -35.63
C GLU A 151 0.90 3.50 -35.47
N GLY A 152 2.03 2.86 -35.79
CA GLY A 152 3.38 3.38 -35.50
C GLY A 152 4.18 3.87 -36.70
N SER A 153 3.59 3.97 -37.89
CA SER A 153 4.30 4.27 -39.15
C SER A 153 3.68 5.42 -39.91
N ASP A 154 4.50 6.16 -40.67
CA ASP A 154 4.02 7.28 -41.50
C ASP A 154 2.84 6.93 -42.41
N ALA A 155 2.77 5.69 -42.90
CA ALA A 155 1.71 5.25 -43.79
C ALA A 155 0.38 5.00 -43.08
N ARG A 156 0.40 4.70 -41.77
CA ARG A 156 -0.81 4.46 -40.96
C ARG A 156 -1.23 5.69 -40.19
N CYS A 157 -0.29 6.58 -39.88
CA CYS A 157 -0.54 7.84 -39.19
C CYS A 157 -0.90 9.01 -40.13
N ASP A 158 -1.26 8.72 -41.38
CA ASP A 158 -1.67 9.71 -42.40
C ASP A 158 -2.72 9.12 -43.37
N ASP A 159 -3.41 8.05 -42.97
CA ASP A 159 -4.38 7.36 -43.85
C ASP A 159 -5.84 7.62 -43.48
N GLY A 160 -6.10 8.32 -42.38
CA GLY A 160 -7.45 8.67 -41.92
C GLY A 160 -8.19 7.50 -41.28
N ILE A 161 -7.49 6.43 -40.87
CA ILE A 161 -8.06 5.22 -40.30
C ILE A 161 -7.40 4.93 -38.96
N ASP A 162 -8.22 4.72 -37.93
CA ASP A 162 -7.82 4.10 -36.65
C ASP A 162 -7.37 2.66 -36.90
N ASN A 163 -6.05 2.47 -37.04
CA ASN A 163 -5.41 1.23 -37.46
C ASN A 163 -5.20 0.24 -36.30
N ASP A 164 -5.21 0.73 -35.05
CA ASP A 164 -5.06 -0.08 -33.84
C ASP A 164 -6.37 -0.29 -33.06
N GLY A 165 -7.42 0.46 -33.39
CA GLY A 165 -8.77 0.34 -32.87
C GLY A 165 -8.98 1.01 -31.51
N ASN A 166 -8.11 1.96 -31.11
CA ASN A 166 -8.17 2.62 -29.80
C ASN A 166 -9.14 3.83 -29.78
N GLY A 167 -9.70 4.22 -30.93
CA GLY A 167 -10.66 5.31 -31.09
C GLY A 167 -10.04 6.67 -31.44
N PHE A 168 -8.72 6.75 -31.62
CA PHE A 168 -7.99 7.90 -32.13
C PHE A 168 -7.53 7.61 -33.57
N THR A 169 -7.12 8.64 -34.31
CA THR A 169 -6.80 8.49 -35.74
C THR A 169 -5.65 9.41 -36.11
N ASP A 170 -4.66 8.88 -36.85
CA ASP A 170 -3.51 9.61 -37.36
C ASP A 170 -2.83 10.43 -36.24
N CYS A 171 -2.54 11.71 -36.49
CA CYS A 171 -1.84 12.57 -35.53
C CYS A 171 -2.65 12.97 -34.30
N ASP A 172 -3.94 12.66 -34.25
CA ASP A 172 -4.73 12.76 -33.01
C ASP A 172 -4.51 11.54 -32.10
N ASP A 173 -3.89 10.48 -32.62
CA ASP A 173 -3.45 9.30 -31.87
C ASP A 173 -2.13 9.55 -31.12
N PHE A 174 -2.04 9.04 -29.89
CA PHE A 174 -0.83 9.15 -29.06
C PHE A 174 0.33 8.29 -29.61
N GLY A 175 0.03 7.06 -30.05
CA GLY A 175 0.97 6.16 -30.72
C GLY A 175 1.59 6.81 -31.95
N CYS A 176 0.82 7.60 -32.71
CA CYS A 176 1.35 8.39 -33.82
C CYS A 176 2.12 9.65 -33.39
N SER A 177 1.52 10.48 -32.53
CA SER A 177 2.07 11.81 -32.18
C SER A 177 3.30 11.75 -31.28
N LYS A 178 3.52 10.63 -30.56
CA LYS A 178 4.70 10.41 -29.70
C LYS A 178 5.70 9.42 -30.26
N SER A 179 5.37 8.70 -31.33
CA SER A 179 6.31 7.79 -31.96
C SER A 179 7.51 8.54 -32.52
N LYS A 180 8.71 8.02 -32.20
CA LYS A 180 9.97 8.52 -32.78
C LYS A 180 10.12 8.14 -34.26
N ALA A 181 9.42 7.08 -34.68
CA ALA A 181 9.45 6.57 -36.04
C ALA A 181 8.53 7.37 -36.99
N VAL A 182 7.47 7.99 -36.44
CA VAL A 182 6.53 8.82 -37.20
C VAL A 182 7.11 10.22 -37.43
N THR A 183 7.05 10.66 -38.68
CA THR A 183 7.56 11.95 -39.16
C THR A 183 6.46 12.87 -39.67
N VAL A 184 5.28 12.33 -40.00
CA VAL A 184 4.12 13.08 -40.49
C VAL A 184 3.44 13.94 -39.42
N CYS A 185 3.52 13.56 -38.14
CA CYS A 185 2.84 14.25 -37.03
C CYS A 185 3.70 15.26 -36.25
N ARG A 186 4.69 15.88 -36.90
CA ARG A 186 5.70 16.75 -36.26
C ARG A 186 5.40 18.24 -36.27
#